data_AF-A0A852DRF1-F1
#
_entry.id   AF-A0A852DRF1-F1
#
_cell.length_a   1.000
_cell.length_b   1.000
_cell.length_c   1.000
_cell.angle_alpha   90.00
_cell.angle_beta   90.00
_cell.angle_gamma   90.00
#
_symmetry.space_group_name_H-M   'P 1'
#
loop_
_entity.id
_entity.type
_entity.pdbx_description
1 polymer ?
#
loop_
_entity_poly.entity_id
_entity_poly.type
_entity_poly.pdbx_seq_one_letter_code
_entity_poly.pdbx_strand_id
1 'polypeptide(L)'
;MPRAPPVCELVPCIAVSLLSDSDCLSCCLLSACECIWTDWIDVSYPDGSDRNGGDYETFENIYKKYPSWECAKVENISCRAEKFPNYPIADLGQKVECNVNVGLICNNKDQQIGGIIPMPVCLNYEISVCCTPNKPECLPIPSTTSTTTSTASPTTSSVSPPISTTAPTSTSVETPTPTTTTTTTTTMPPSSTTTSGSTSQTTPTASVSTTSV
;
A
#
# COMPACT_ATOMS: atom_id res chain seq x y z
N MET A 1 24.91 10.40 -5.55
CA MET A 1 24.48 11.22 -4.39
C MET A 1 23.07 11.69 -4.69
N PRO A 2 22.04 11.29 -3.93
CA PRO A 2 20.70 11.81 -4.14
C PRO A 2 20.66 13.26 -3.69
N ARG A 3 20.16 14.11 -4.58
CA ARG A 3 20.02 15.55 -4.43
C ARG A 3 18.88 15.82 -3.45
N ALA A 4 19.15 16.60 -2.41
CA ALA A 4 18.16 16.96 -1.40
C ALA A 4 16.91 17.59 -2.05
N PRO A 5 15.70 17.31 -1.54
CA PRO A 5 14.50 18.02 -1.99
C PRO A 5 14.66 19.52 -1.71
N PRO A 6 14.09 20.39 -2.55
CA PRO A 6 14.16 21.82 -2.30
C PRO A 6 13.44 22.09 -0.98
N VAL A 7 14.18 22.60 -0.01
CA VAL A 7 13.59 23.26 1.15
C VAL A 7 12.72 24.37 0.57
N CYS A 8 11.40 24.32 0.80
CA CYS A 8 10.55 25.48 0.63
C CYS A 8 10.98 26.52 1.66
N GLU A 9 12.10 27.20 1.41
CA GLU A 9 12.32 28.49 2.00
C GLU A 9 11.17 29.36 1.52
N LEU A 10 10.46 29.92 2.49
CA LEU A 10 9.51 31.01 2.34
C LEU A 10 10.15 32.06 1.43
N VAL A 11 9.87 32.01 0.13
CA VAL A 11 10.12 33.16 -0.73
C VAL A 11 9.07 34.17 -0.28
N PRO A 12 9.43 35.23 0.47
CA PRO A 12 8.47 36.27 0.73
C PRO A 12 8.07 36.83 -0.64
N CYS A 13 6.80 37.16 -0.82
CA CYS A 13 6.30 37.84 -2.01
C CYS A 13 6.96 39.21 -2.17
N ILE A 14 8.24 39.28 -2.50
CA ILE A 14 8.97 40.49 -2.80
C ILE A 14 9.89 40.19 -3.98
N ALA A 15 9.57 40.88 -5.07
CA ALA A 15 10.36 41.06 -6.29
C ALA A 15 10.25 39.99 -7.38
N VAL A 16 9.10 39.93 -8.07
CA VAL A 16 9.10 39.86 -9.55
C VAL A 16 7.95 40.73 -10.08
N SER A 17 8.27 41.96 -10.47
CA SER A 17 7.33 42.97 -10.97
C SER A 17 6.81 42.72 -12.39
N LEU A 18 6.65 41.45 -12.83
CA LEU A 18 6.29 41.11 -14.23
C LEU A 18 5.31 39.95 -14.42
N LEU A 19 4.70 39.40 -13.35
CA LEU A 19 3.57 38.45 -13.50
C LEU A 19 2.27 39.17 -13.13
N SER A 20 1.24 39.06 -13.96
CA SER A 20 -0.08 39.62 -13.72
C SER A 20 -0.60 39.21 -12.33
N ASP A 21 -1.22 40.12 -11.59
CA ASP A 21 -1.75 39.87 -10.24
C ASP A 21 -2.67 38.61 -10.16
N SER A 22 -3.29 38.21 -11.28
CA SER A 22 -4.08 36.96 -11.39
C SER A 22 -3.25 35.68 -11.34
N ASP A 23 -2.02 35.67 -11.85
CA ASP A 23 -1.16 34.47 -11.86
C ASP A 23 -0.52 34.23 -10.48
N CYS A 24 -0.24 35.31 -9.73
CA CYS A 24 0.25 35.23 -8.36
C CYS A 24 -0.82 34.68 -7.39
N LEU A 25 -2.07 35.15 -7.53
CA LEU A 25 -3.20 34.63 -6.75
C LEU A 25 -3.53 33.18 -7.12
N SER A 26 -3.41 32.81 -8.39
CA SER A 26 -3.60 31.42 -8.85
C SER A 26 -2.53 30.46 -8.30
N CYS A 27 -1.25 30.86 -8.27
CA CYS A 27 -0.17 30.05 -7.68
C CYS A 27 -0.33 29.85 -6.16
N CYS A 28 -0.73 30.88 -5.40
CA CYS A 28 -0.97 30.74 -3.95
C CYS A 28 -2.18 29.84 -3.64
N LEU A 29 -3.22 29.85 -4.48
CA LEU A 29 -4.39 28.98 -4.31
C LEU A 29 -4.10 27.51 -4.68
N LEU A 30 -3.25 27.27 -5.69
CA LEU A 30 -2.81 25.92 -6.05
C LEU A 30 -1.86 25.31 -5.01
N SER A 31 -0.98 26.09 -4.38
CA SER A 31 -0.10 25.58 -3.32
C SER A 31 -0.83 25.36 -1.99
N ALA A 32 -1.96 26.06 -1.73
CA ALA A 32 -2.73 25.91 -0.50
C ALA A 32 -3.48 24.56 -0.40
N CYS A 33 -3.62 23.86 -1.53
CA CYS A 33 -4.37 22.62 -1.64
C CYS A 33 -3.50 21.42 -2.00
N GLU A 34 -2.18 21.57 -1.94
CA GLU A 34 -1.27 20.43 -1.99
C GLU A 34 -1.52 19.53 -0.77
N CYS A 35 -1.53 18.22 -1.00
CA CYS A 35 -1.73 17.28 0.08
C CYS A 35 -0.50 17.27 1.00
N ILE A 36 -0.75 17.18 2.30
CA ILE A 36 0.30 17.16 3.32
C ILE A 36 0.41 15.74 3.85
N TRP A 37 1.62 15.19 3.85
CA TRP A 37 1.88 13.88 4.45
C TRP A 37 1.72 13.95 5.97
N THR A 38 0.98 13.01 6.53
CA THR A 38 0.91 12.81 7.97
C THR A 38 2.22 12.24 8.50
N ASP A 39 2.43 12.36 9.81
CA ASP A 39 3.30 11.43 10.51
C ASP A 39 2.84 9.98 10.29
N TRP A 40 3.72 9.03 10.61
CA TRP A 40 3.35 7.62 10.54
C TRP A 40 2.31 7.29 11.60
N ILE A 41 1.27 6.59 11.17
CA ILE A 41 0.11 6.19 11.95
C ILE A 41 0.20 4.68 12.14
N ASP A 42 0.17 4.29 13.40
CA ASP A 42 0.20 2.91 13.90
C ASP A 42 -0.85 2.81 15.01
N VAL A 43 -2.02 2.22 14.69
CA VAL A 43 -3.16 2.10 15.62
C VAL A 43 -3.57 0.66 15.89
N SER A 44 -3.01 -0.30 15.16
CA SER A 44 -3.26 -1.73 15.24
C SER A 44 -1.94 -2.48 15.41
N TYR A 45 -2.00 -3.65 16.03
CA TYR A 45 -0.82 -4.49 16.22
C TYR A 45 -1.20 -5.95 15.97
N PRO A 46 -0.37 -6.72 15.25
CA PRO A 46 -0.64 -8.13 15.00
C PRO A 46 -0.51 -8.97 16.28
N ASP A 47 -1.56 -9.70 16.63
CA ASP A 47 -1.49 -10.76 17.65
C ASP A 47 -1.09 -12.09 17.00
N GLY A 48 0.11 -12.57 17.31
CA GLY A 48 0.61 -13.85 16.82
C GLY A 48 -0.15 -15.08 17.33
N SER A 49 -1.00 -14.92 18.35
CA SER A 49 -1.84 -15.98 18.91
C SER A 49 -3.20 -16.07 18.20
N ASP A 50 -3.64 -15.01 17.53
CA ASP A 50 -4.92 -14.95 16.85
C ASP A 50 -4.76 -15.05 15.33
N ARG A 51 -5.11 -16.21 14.78
CA ARG A 51 -5.06 -16.46 13.34
C ARG A 51 -6.13 -15.68 12.57
N ASN A 52 -7.21 -15.28 13.23
CA ASN A 52 -8.29 -14.47 12.67
C ASN A 52 -8.01 -12.96 12.79
N GLY A 53 -6.99 -12.59 13.56
CA GLY A 53 -6.48 -11.24 13.65
C GLY A 53 -5.51 -10.91 12.51
N GLY A 54 -4.73 -9.87 12.73
CA GLY A 54 -3.84 -9.31 11.74
C GLY A 54 -3.46 -7.90 12.14
N ASP A 55 -3.09 -7.11 11.14
CA ASP A 55 -2.74 -5.73 11.32
C ASP A 55 -3.54 -4.80 10.38
N TYR A 56 -4.11 -3.74 10.94
CA TYR A 56 -5.24 -3.02 10.38
C TYR A 56 -5.12 -1.51 10.61
N GLU A 57 -4.20 -0.88 9.88
CA GLU A 57 -4.12 0.58 9.74
C GLU A 57 -5.21 1.09 8.78
N THR A 58 -6.46 0.76 9.09
CA THR A 58 -7.62 1.16 8.29
C THR A 58 -8.09 2.55 8.70
N PHE A 59 -8.64 3.32 7.77
CA PHE A 59 -9.21 4.63 8.13
C PHE A 59 -10.29 4.52 9.21
N GLU A 60 -11.08 3.44 9.20
CA GLU A 60 -12.05 3.17 10.27
C GLU A 60 -11.37 3.06 11.65
N ASN A 61 -10.28 2.30 11.77
CA ASN A 61 -9.55 2.17 13.03
C ASN A 61 -8.86 3.47 13.43
N ILE A 62 -8.32 4.23 12.46
CA ILE A 62 -7.68 5.51 12.71
C ILE A 62 -8.71 6.53 13.23
N TYR A 63 -9.89 6.66 12.61
CA TYR A 63 -10.94 7.56 13.10
C TYR A 63 -11.47 7.14 14.49
N LYS A 64 -11.55 5.82 14.76
CA LYS A 64 -11.92 5.33 16.11
C LYS A 64 -10.88 5.72 17.15
N LYS A 65 -9.59 5.64 16.81
CA LYS A 65 -8.48 5.97 17.73
C LYS A 65 -8.29 7.47 17.89
N TYR A 66 -8.44 8.22 16.81
CA TYR A 66 -8.22 9.67 16.71
C TYR A 66 -9.45 10.35 16.11
N PRO A 67 -10.50 10.63 16.91
CA PRO A 67 -11.72 11.27 16.41
C PRO A 67 -11.50 12.68 15.85
N SER A 68 -10.41 13.34 16.24
CA SER A 68 -10.00 14.66 15.74
C SER A 68 -9.09 14.60 14.52
N TRP A 69 -8.81 13.40 13.98
CA TRP A 69 -8.04 13.26 12.76
C TRP A 69 -8.88 13.74 11.58
N GLU A 70 -8.47 14.86 10.99
CA GLU A 70 -9.20 15.48 9.89
C GLU A 70 -8.47 15.25 8.59
N CYS A 71 -9.10 14.49 7.69
CA CYS A 71 -8.63 14.37 6.32
C CYS A 71 -9.78 14.46 5.33
N ALA A 72 -9.78 15.52 4.51
CA ALA A 72 -10.85 15.75 3.53
C ALA A 72 -10.85 14.68 2.44
N LYS A 73 -9.63 14.36 1.96
CA LYS A 73 -9.38 13.39 0.91
C LYS A 73 -7.95 12.88 1.04
N VAL A 74 -7.81 11.56 0.97
CA VAL A 74 -6.52 10.89 0.84
C VAL A 74 -6.15 10.85 -0.63
N GLU A 75 -5.13 11.62 -1.02
CA GLU A 75 -4.63 11.64 -2.40
C GLU A 75 -3.60 10.53 -2.64
N ASN A 76 -2.82 10.18 -1.62
CA ASN A 76 -1.80 9.16 -1.70
C ASN A 76 -1.58 8.47 -0.34
N ILE A 77 -1.00 7.28 -0.38
CA ILE A 77 -0.70 6.46 0.80
C ILE A 77 0.70 5.85 0.67
N SER A 78 1.41 5.81 1.79
CA SER A 78 2.66 5.11 1.94
C SER A 78 2.50 4.12 3.09
N CYS A 79 2.88 2.87 2.87
CA CYS A 79 2.82 1.81 3.87
C CYS A 79 4.19 1.19 4.04
N ARG A 80 4.59 0.91 5.28
CA ARG A 80 5.85 0.21 5.59
C ARG A 80 5.72 -0.66 6.83
N ALA A 81 6.57 -1.65 6.95
CA ALA A 81 6.73 -2.36 8.22
C ALA A 81 7.60 -1.52 9.15
N GLU A 82 7.15 -1.32 10.39
CA GLU A 82 7.81 -0.47 11.40
C GLU A 82 9.27 -0.88 11.62
N LYS A 83 9.53 -2.20 11.69
CA LYS A 83 10.88 -2.76 11.90
C LYS A 83 11.73 -2.85 10.63
N PHE A 84 11.13 -2.65 9.46
CA PHE A 84 11.82 -2.74 8.16
C PHE A 84 11.47 -1.54 7.25
N PRO A 85 11.70 -0.30 7.70
CA PRO A 85 11.20 0.89 7.00
C PRO A 85 11.87 1.14 5.65
N ASN A 86 13.03 0.52 5.42
CA ASN A 86 13.82 0.64 4.18
C ASN A 86 13.58 -0.52 3.21
N TYR A 87 12.77 -1.52 3.58
CA TYR A 87 12.42 -2.62 2.70
C TYR A 87 11.09 -2.32 2.00
N PRO A 88 11.03 -2.42 0.67
CA PRO A 88 9.76 -2.33 -0.04
C PRO A 88 8.78 -3.37 0.48
N ILE A 89 7.51 -2.97 0.67
CA ILE A 89 6.49 -3.84 1.24
C ILE A 89 6.29 -5.14 0.45
N ALA A 90 6.44 -5.07 -0.88
CA ALA A 90 6.36 -6.22 -1.78
C ALA A 90 7.49 -7.25 -1.56
N ASP A 91 8.64 -6.80 -1.07
CA ASP A 91 9.82 -7.66 -0.85
C ASP A 91 9.78 -8.36 0.53
N LEU A 92 8.86 -7.95 1.42
CA LEU A 92 8.68 -8.59 2.73
C LEU A 92 8.04 -9.98 2.62
N GLY A 93 7.46 -10.33 1.47
CA GLY A 93 6.83 -11.64 1.23
C GLY A 93 5.49 -11.82 1.96
N GLN A 94 4.91 -10.76 2.50
CA GLN A 94 3.59 -10.78 3.15
C GLN A 94 2.49 -10.34 2.19
N LYS A 95 1.31 -10.95 2.33
CA LYS A 95 0.12 -10.52 1.60
C LYS A 95 -0.51 -9.35 2.35
N VAL A 96 -0.26 -8.15 1.84
CA VAL A 96 -0.73 -6.89 2.43
C VAL A 96 -1.48 -6.09 1.36
N GLU A 97 -2.65 -5.59 1.73
CA GLU A 97 -3.36 -4.57 0.96
C GLU A 97 -2.99 -3.20 1.51
N CYS A 98 -2.55 -2.30 0.64
CA CYS A 98 -2.23 -0.91 0.97
C CYS A 98 -2.83 -0.03 -0.13
N ASN A 99 -3.90 0.70 0.17
CA ASN A 99 -4.52 1.60 -0.81
C ASN A 99 -5.26 2.78 -0.16
N VAL A 100 -5.45 3.83 -0.97
CA VAL A 100 -6.01 5.12 -0.57
C VAL A 100 -7.49 5.08 -0.16
N ASN A 101 -8.20 3.97 -0.39
CA ASN A 101 -9.63 3.87 -0.06
C ASN A 101 -9.87 3.24 1.31
N VAL A 102 -9.02 2.30 1.73
CA VAL A 102 -9.21 1.54 2.97
C VAL A 102 -8.12 1.78 4.01
N GLY A 103 -6.92 2.19 3.59
CA GLY A 103 -5.71 2.20 4.42
C GLY A 103 -4.87 0.94 4.15
N LEU A 104 -4.42 0.29 5.23
CA LEU A 104 -3.70 -0.98 5.16
C LEU A 104 -4.44 -2.11 5.87
N ILE A 105 -4.43 -3.28 5.25
CA ILE A 105 -4.98 -4.52 5.76
C ILE A 105 -3.97 -5.65 5.56
N CYS A 106 -3.57 -6.26 6.67
CA CYS A 106 -2.86 -7.52 6.70
C CYS A 106 -3.66 -8.52 7.54
N ASN A 107 -3.90 -9.73 7.03
CA ASN A 107 -4.60 -10.78 7.75
C ASN A 107 -3.64 -11.92 8.10
N ASN A 108 -3.59 -12.36 9.37
CA ASN A 108 -2.71 -13.44 9.80
C ASN A 108 -3.00 -14.75 9.05
N LYS A 109 -4.28 -15.09 8.85
CA LYS A 109 -4.72 -16.29 8.11
C LYS A 109 -4.20 -16.37 6.66
N ASP A 110 -3.85 -15.23 6.06
CA ASP A 110 -3.40 -15.15 4.67
C ASP A 110 -1.87 -15.26 4.56
N GLN A 111 -1.13 -15.16 5.68
CA GLN A 111 0.33 -15.21 5.69
C GLN A 111 0.82 -16.66 5.65
N GLN A 112 1.87 -16.87 4.87
CA GLN A 112 2.55 -18.16 4.77
C GLN A 112 3.94 -18.05 5.38
N ILE A 113 4.47 -19.19 5.83
CA ILE A 113 5.89 -19.28 6.19
C ILE A 113 6.69 -19.16 4.89
N GLY A 114 7.48 -18.09 4.75
CA GLY A 114 8.31 -17.87 3.55
C GLY A 114 8.80 -16.43 3.42
N GLY A 115 9.85 -16.21 2.61
CA GLY A 115 10.47 -14.90 2.43
C GLY A 115 11.52 -14.57 3.51
N ILE A 116 11.71 -13.28 3.80
CA ILE A 116 12.64 -12.80 4.85
C ILE A 116 12.09 -13.11 6.26
N ILE A 117 10.76 -13.29 6.40
CA ILE A 117 10.07 -13.42 7.69
C ILE A 117 9.62 -14.87 7.93
N PRO A 118 10.09 -15.54 9.00
CA PRO A 118 9.83 -16.96 9.23
C PRO A 118 8.50 -17.28 9.95
N MET A 119 7.55 -16.33 10.05
CA MET A 119 6.31 -16.49 10.83
C MET A 119 5.07 -16.27 9.96
N PRO A 120 4.02 -17.11 10.09
CA PRO A 120 2.74 -16.94 9.38
C PRO A 120 1.83 -15.93 10.12
N VAL A 121 2.38 -14.76 10.44
CA VAL A 121 1.73 -13.67 11.17
C VAL A 121 2.15 -12.37 10.49
N CYS A 122 1.23 -11.41 10.40
CA CYS A 122 1.53 -10.06 9.91
C CYS A 122 2.69 -9.43 10.69
N LEU A 123 3.53 -8.68 9.99
CA LEU A 123 4.42 -7.71 10.63
C LEU A 123 3.60 -6.56 11.20
N ASN A 124 4.21 -5.78 12.08
CA ASN A 124 3.66 -4.49 12.49
C ASN A 124 3.89 -3.48 11.38
N TYR A 125 2.82 -2.95 10.82
CA TYR A 125 2.82 -1.96 9.76
C TYR A 125 2.36 -0.61 10.29
N GLU A 126 2.80 0.44 9.59
CA GLU A 126 2.34 1.80 9.81
C GLU A 126 2.09 2.46 8.45
N ILE A 127 1.19 3.43 8.43
CA ILE A 127 0.87 4.19 7.22
C ILE A 127 1.15 5.68 7.39
N SER A 128 1.54 6.34 6.31
CA SER A 128 1.50 7.79 6.18
C SER A 128 0.59 8.10 5.01
N VAL A 129 -0.24 9.14 5.12
CA VAL A 129 -1.16 9.53 4.04
C VAL A 129 -0.94 10.97 3.62
N CYS A 130 -1.01 11.21 2.32
CA CYS A 130 -1.01 12.56 1.77
C CYS A 130 -2.45 13.06 1.77
N CYS A 131 -2.73 13.96 2.71
CA CYS A 131 -4.08 14.42 2.96
C CYS A 131 -4.32 15.84 2.44
N THR A 132 -5.40 16.04 1.70
CA THR A 132 -5.88 17.38 1.34
C THR A 132 -6.47 18.07 2.57
N PRO A 133 -6.06 19.32 2.89
CA PRO A 133 -6.59 20.03 4.04
C PRO A 133 -8.09 20.30 3.89
N ASN A 134 -8.84 20.22 5.01
CA ASN A 134 -10.27 20.53 5.10
C ASN A 134 -10.52 22.05 5.00
N LYS A 135 -10.15 22.65 3.87
CA LYS A 135 -10.42 24.06 3.57
C LYS A 135 -11.38 24.19 2.40
N PRO A 136 -12.34 25.13 2.44
CA PRO A 136 -13.32 25.32 1.36
C PRO A 136 -12.67 25.55 -0.01
N GLU A 137 -11.49 26.19 -0.04
CA GLU A 137 -10.71 26.48 -1.24
C GLU A 137 -10.12 25.23 -1.92
N CYS A 138 -10.03 24.11 -1.19
CA CYS A 138 -9.42 22.86 -1.65
C CYS A 138 -10.43 21.76 -1.95
N LEU A 139 -11.70 22.01 -1.64
CA LEU A 139 -12.77 21.09 -1.97
C LEU A 139 -13.29 21.40 -3.38
N PRO A 140 -13.53 20.36 -4.21
CA PRO A 140 -14.11 20.59 -5.53
C PRO A 140 -15.47 21.26 -5.39
N ILE A 141 -15.62 22.44 -6.01
CA ILE A 141 -16.91 23.12 -6.11
C ILE A 141 -17.84 22.22 -6.95
N PRO A 142 -19.06 21.89 -6.48
CA PRO A 142 -20.01 21.14 -7.28
C PRO A 142 -20.31 21.94 -8.55
N SER A 143 -19.80 21.48 -9.69
CA SER A 143 -20.09 22.07 -10.99
C SER A 143 -21.54 21.74 -11.33
N THR A 144 -22.42 22.75 -11.26
CA THR A 144 -23.77 22.68 -11.84
C THR A 144 -23.62 22.53 -13.34
N THR A 145 -23.55 21.28 -13.82
CA THR A 145 -23.58 20.98 -15.24
C THR A 145 -24.94 21.42 -15.77
N SER A 146 -24.99 22.58 -16.41
CA SER A 146 -26.15 23.02 -17.17
C SER A 146 -26.21 22.16 -18.41
N THR A 147 -27.12 21.18 -18.42
CA THR A 147 -27.39 20.31 -19.57
C THR A 147 -27.87 21.18 -20.74
N THR A 148 -26.97 21.55 -21.66
CA THR A 148 -27.39 22.12 -22.93
C THR A 148 -27.98 21.00 -23.78
N THR A 149 -29.31 20.96 -23.82
CA THR A 149 -30.11 20.10 -24.70
C THR A 149 -29.80 20.45 -26.16
N SER A 150 -28.88 19.73 -26.80
CA SER A 150 -28.66 19.83 -28.23
C SER A 150 -29.82 19.18 -28.97
N THR A 151 -30.64 20.03 -29.60
CA THR A 151 -31.80 19.69 -30.43
C THR A 151 -31.38 18.75 -31.58
N ALA A 152 -32.07 17.62 -31.71
CA ALA A 152 -31.91 16.69 -32.82
C ALA A 152 -32.36 17.31 -34.15
N SER A 153 -31.53 17.19 -35.18
CA SER A 153 -31.94 17.41 -36.57
C SER A 153 -32.05 16.06 -37.29
N PRO A 154 -33.16 15.76 -37.99
CA PRO A 154 -33.36 14.49 -38.67
C PRO A 154 -32.67 14.55 -40.04
N THR A 155 -31.74 13.63 -40.32
CA THR A 155 -31.27 13.41 -41.70
C THR A 155 -31.81 12.06 -42.17
N THR A 156 -32.58 12.16 -43.26
CA THR A 156 -33.35 11.13 -43.93
C THR A 156 -32.52 10.03 -44.57
N SER A 157 -33.11 8.84 -44.56
CA SER A 157 -32.66 7.56 -45.11
C SER A 157 -32.32 7.58 -46.62
N SER A 158 -31.35 6.74 -47.01
CA SER A 158 -31.35 6.07 -48.31
C SER A 158 -30.99 4.58 -48.13
N VAL A 159 -31.62 3.74 -48.95
CA VAL A 159 -31.88 2.32 -48.74
C VAL A 159 -31.10 1.46 -49.75
N SER A 160 -30.35 0.45 -49.23
CA SER A 160 -29.98 -0.89 -49.80
C SER A 160 -29.24 -1.01 -51.15
N PRO A 161 -28.61 -2.17 -51.51
CA PRO A 161 -28.84 -3.56 -51.06
C PRO A 161 -27.63 -4.35 -50.49
N PRO A 162 -27.88 -5.55 -49.92
CA PRO A 162 -26.87 -6.38 -49.26
C PRO A 162 -26.11 -7.27 -50.25
N ILE A 163 -24.80 -7.44 -50.03
CA ILE A 163 -24.02 -8.53 -50.63
C ILE A 163 -23.77 -9.62 -49.58
N SER A 164 -24.03 -10.83 -50.03
CA SER A 164 -24.14 -12.06 -49.28
C SER A 164 -22.81 -12.84 -49.29
N THR A 165 -22.53 -13.49 -48.15
CA THR A 165 -21.92 -14.82 -48.03
C THR A 165 -20.42 -15.00 -48.34
N THR A 166 -19.61 -15.32 -47.32
CA THR A 166 -18.82 -16.58 -47.30
C THR A 166 -18.40 -16.97 -45.87
N ALA A 167 -18.43 -18.28 -45.62
CA ALA A 167 -18.38 -18.98 -44.34
C ALA A 167 -17.04 -18.93 -43.58
N PRO A 168 -17.01 -19.27 -42.27
CA PRO A 168 -15.77 -19.47 -41.54
C PRO A 168 -15.13 -20.81 -41.91
N THR A 169 -13.87 -20.77 -42.30
CA THR A 169 -13.02 -21.95 -42.49
C THR A 169 -12.69 -22.57 -41.15
N SER A 170 -13.10 -23.82 -40.96
CA SER A 170 -12.67 -24.70 -39.89
C SER A 170 -11.25 -25.20 -40.16
N THR A 171 -10.29 -24.77 -39.34
CA THR A 171 -8.99 -25.44 -39.19
C THR A 171 -8.97 -26.19 -37.87
N SER A 172 -9.29 -27.47 -37.96
CA SER A 172 -8.80 -28.51 -37.05
C SER A 172 -7.33 -28.74 -37.38
N VAL A 173 -6.43 -28.79 -36.38
CA VAL A 173 -5.25 -29.67 -36.34
C VAL A 173 -4.59 -29.61 -34.94
N GLU A 174 -4.53 -30.82 -34.36
CA GLU A 174 -3.56 -31.42 -33.41
C GLU A 174 -3.18 -30.78 -32.08
N THR A 175 -3.76 -31.39 -31.04
CA THR A 175 -3.12 -31.82 -29.80
C THR A 175 -1.73 -32.44 -30.00
N PRO A 176 -0.72 -32.04 -29.22
CA PRO A 176 0.35 -32.93 -28.81
C PRO A 176 0.23 -33.30 -27.32
N THR A 177 0.27 -34.62 -27.10
CA THR A 177 0.40 -35.38 -25.86
C THR A 177 1.38 -34.78 -24.84
N PRO A 178 1.12 -34.90 -23.51
CA PRO A 178 2.08 -34.52 -22.49
C PRO A 178 3.28 -35.47 -22.50
N THR A 179 4.47 -34.93 -22.69
CA THR A 179 5.73 -35.68 -22.56
C THR A 179 6.05 -35.87 -21.09
N THR A 180 5.94 -37.12 -20.63
CA THR A 180 6.41 -37.62 -19.34
C THR A 180 7.90 -37.35 -19.21
N THR A 181 8.29 -36.39 -18.36
CA THR A 181 9.71 -36.18 -18.02
C THR A 181 10.03 -36.89 -16.71
N THR A 182 11.00 -37.78 -16.85
CA THR A 182 11.54 -38.76 -15.93
C THR A 182 11.99 -38.17 -14.59
N THR A 183 11.56 -38.84 -13.52
CA THR A 183 12.06 -38.71 -12.15
C THR A 183 13.54 -39.10 -12.08
N THR A 184 14.43 -38.15 -11.81
CA THR A 184 15.79 -38.45 -11.34
C THR A 184 15.81 -38.37 -9.82
N THR A 185 15.65 -39.53 -9.19
CA THR A 185 16.04 -39.79 -7.80
C THR A 185 17.56 -39.79 -7.70
N THR A 186 18.14 -38.71 -7.17
CA THR A 186 19.50 -38.73 -6.61
C THR A 186 19.42 -39.07 -5.14
N THR A 187 19.68 -40.35 -4.86
CA THR A 187 19.91 -40.91 -3.54
C THR A 187 21.37 -40.66 -3.15
N MET A 188 21.62 -39.92 -2.07
CA MET A 188 22.90 -39.90 -1.35
C MET A 188 22.63 -39.87 0.17
N PRO A 189 23.56 -40.38 0.99
CA PRO A 189 23.26 -41.22 2.14
C PRO A 189 23.09 -40.42 3.44
N PRO A 190 22.46 -41.02 4.48
CA PRO A 190 22.47 -40.43 5.81
C PRO A 190 23.89 -40.52 6.39
N SER A 191 24.49 -39.38 6.72
CA SER A 191 25.72 -39.36 7.51
C SER A 191 25.37 -39.53 8.99
N SER A 192 25.94 -40.58 9.57
CA SER A 192 25.84 -41.01 10.95
C SER A 192 26.49 -40.04 11.95
N THR A 193 25.77 -39.83 13.06
CA THR A 193 26.21 -39.83 14.46
C THR A 193 27.63 -39.36 14.83
N THR A 194 27.69 -38.31 15.67
CA THR A 194 28.64 -38.24 16.79
C THR A 194 27.93 -37.69 18.03
N THR A 195 27.73 -38.59 18.99
CA THR A 195 27.42 -38.32 20.39
C THR A 195 28.72 -38.12 21.15
N SER A 196 28.88 -37.01 21.87
CA SER A 196 29.73 -36.77 23.07
C SER A 196 29.84 -35.25 23.23
N GLY A 197 29.72 -34.61 24.38
CA GLY A 197 29.54 -35.07 25.75
C GLY A 197 29.47 -33.83 26.66
N SER A 198 28.76 -33.99 27.78
CA SER A 198 28.88 -33.31 29.08
C SER A 198 29.69 -32.01 29.18
N THR A 199 29.05 -30.95 29.69
CA THR A 199 29.56 -30.28 30.89
C THR A 199 28.44 -29.52 31.60
N SER A 200 28.03 -30.04 32.77
CA SER A 200 27.36 -29.25 33.80
C SER A 200 28.31 -28.15 34.26
N GLN A 201 27.85 -26.91 34.26
CA GLN A 201 28.49 -25.84 35.02
C GLN A 201 27.47 -25.26 35.99
N THR A 202 27.69 -25.61 37.25
CA THR A 202 27.09 -25.07 38.46
C THR A 202 27.62 -23.65 38.69
N THR A 203 26.72 -22.68 38.81
CA THR A 203 27.05 -21.33 39.30
C THR A 203 26.52 -21.20 40.73
N PRO A 204 27.33 -20.73 41.70
CA PRO A 204 26.91 -20.59 43.08
C PRO A 204 26.04 -19.35 43.32
N THR A 205 25.01 -19.55 44.14
CA THR A 205 24.20 -18.56 44.85
C THR A 205 25.06 -17.53 45.59
N ALA A 206 24.77 -16.25 45.40
CA ALA A 206 25.10 -15.18 46.34
C ALA A 206 23.82 -14.50 46.81
N SER A 207 23.55 -14.67 48.10
CA SER A 207 22.51 -14.06 48.90
C SER A 207 22.72 -12.55 49.07
N VAL A 208 21.67 -11.75 48.87
CA VAL A 208 21.58 -10.38 49.39
C VAL A 208 20.40 -10.32 50.35
N SER A 209 20.73 -10.12 51.62
CA SER A 209 19.81 -9.82 52.71
C SER A 209 19.58 -8.31 52.73
N THR A 210 18.33 -7.87 52.58
CA THR A 210 17.92 -6.49 52.91
C THR A 210 17.04 -6.52 54.15
N THR A 211 17.59 -5.95 55.21
CA THR A 211 16.93 -5.73 56.50
C THR A 211 16.04 -4.49 56.43
N SER A 212 14.81 -4.67 56.84
CA SER A 212 13.85 -3.63 57.23
C SER A 212 14.20 -3.04 58.59
N VAL A 213 14.42 -1.72 58.67
CA VAL A 213 13.77 -0.72 59.56
C VAL A 213 13.98 0.65 58.93
#